data_AF-A0A7D7ZHC8-F1
#
_entry.id   AF-A0A7D7ZHC8-F1
#
_cell.length_a   1.000
_cell.length_b   1.000
_cell.length_c   1.000
_cell.angle_alpha   90.00
_cell.angle_beta   90.00
_cell.angle_gamma   90.00
#
_symmetry.space_group_name_H-M   'P 1'
#
loop_
_entity.id
_entity.type
_entity.pdbx_description
1 polymer ?
#
loop_
_entity_poly.entity_id
_entity_poly.type
_entity_poly.pdbx_seq_one_letter_code
_entity_poly.pdbx_strand_id
1 'polypeptide(L)'
;MKITEIDIDDSQTGYYWLQIFVKNQKEAFRLKKQIFQDQEIKERLHAEIKQSQTIVNNSSIELEIILHNMIIKKLQSIANGETEK
;
A
#
# COMPACT_ATOMS: atom_id res chain seq x y z
N MET A 1 13.56 -1.31 15.47
CA MET A 1 12.32 -1.82 16.07
C MET A 1 12.37 -3.34 15.98
N LYS A 2 12.03 -4.08 17.04
CA LYS A 2 12.01 -5.54 16.99
C LYS A 2 10.58 -6.02 17.24
N ILE A 3 9.94 -6.54 16.18
CA ILE A 3 8.70 -7.29 16.30
C ILE A 3 9.06 -8.63 16.95
N THR A 4 8.40 -8.97 18.04
CA THR A 4 8.70 -10.21 18.78
C THR A 4 7.84 -11.38 18.30
N GLU A 5 6.60 -11.09 17.89
CA GLU A 5 5.62 -12.08 17.46
C GLU A 5 4.52 -11.39 16.64
N ILE A 6 3.97 -12.14 15.69
CA ILE A 6 2.82 -11.76 14.87
C ILE A 6 1.83 -12.93 14.94
N ASP A 7 0.62 -12.67 15.40
CA ASP A 7 -0.47 -13.62 15.39
C ASP A 7 -1.55 -13.20 14.40
N ILE A 8 -2.15 -14.18 13.71
CA ILE A 8 -3.20 -13.98 12.72
C ILE A 8 -4.39 -14.83 13.14
N ASP A 9 -5.46 -14.17 13.59
CA ASP A 9 -6.73 -14.83 13.87
C ASP A 9 -7.65 -14.72 12.66
N ASP A 10 -7.99 -15.86 12.06
CA ASP A 10 -8.93 -16.02 10.94
C ASP A 10 -10.27 -16.62 11.37
N SER A 11 -10.51 -16.76 12.67
CA SER A 11 -11.67 -17.49 13.21
C SER A 11 -12.98 -16.71 13.17
N GLN A 12 -13.01 -15.45 12.72
CA GLN A 12 -14.23 -14.64 12.61
C GLN A 12 -14.56 -14.22 11.18
N THR A 13 -15.85 -14.32 10.86
CA THR A 13 -16.50 -14.03 9.58
C THR A 13 -16.00 -12.76 8.91
N GLY A 14 -15.10 -12.91 7.93
CA GLY A 14 -14.75 -11.88 6.94
C GLY A 14 -13.68 -10.87 7.35
N TYR A 15 -13.06 -11.00 8.53
CA TYR A 15 -12.00 -10.09 8.98
C TYR A 15 -10.81 -10.87 9.52
N TYR A 16 -9.60 -10.39 9.22
CA TYR A 16 -8.35 -10.90 9.78
C TYR A 16 -7.87 -9.94 10.86
N TRP A 17 -7.55 -10.47 12.04
CA TRP A 17 -6.91 -9.68 13.10
C TRP A 17 -5.41 -9.96 13.12
N LEU A 18 -4.62 -8.88 13.12
CA LEU A 18 -3.17 -8.96 13.23
C LEU A 18 -2.74 -8.42 14.60
N GLN A 19 -2.24 -9.28 15.48
CA GLN A 19 -1.70 -8.85 16.77
C GLN A 19 -0.16 -8.80 16.69
N ILE A 20 0.40 -7.61 16.87
CA ILE A 20 1.87 -7.41 16.81
C ILE A 20 2.40 -7.12 18.21
N PHE A 21 3.28 -8.01 18.70
CA PHE A 21 3.94 -7.83 19.98
C PHE A 21 5.27 -7.09 19.82
N VAL A 22 5.52 -6.16 20.74
CA VAL A 22 6.73 -5.32 20.78
C VAL A 22 7.26 -5.18 22.20
N LYS A 23 8.53 -4.82 22.35
CA LYS A 23 9.24 -4.84 23.63
C LYS A 23 8.68 -3.90 24.70
N ASN A 24 8.15 -2.73 24.32
CA ASN A 24 7.65 -1.73 25.26
C ASN A 24 6.64 -0.78 24.60
N GLN A 25 5.95 0.00 25.43
CA GLN A 25 4.92 0.95 25.02
C GLN A 25 5.42 2.00 24.01
N LYS A 26 6.65 2.50 24.15
CA LYS A 26 7.23 3.49 23.22
C LYS A 26 7.39 2.89 21.82
N GLU A 27 7.84 1.64 21.71
CA GLU A 27 7.91 0.95 20.42
C GLU A 27 6.51 0.66 19.85
N ALA A 28 5.52 0.37 20.69
CA ALA A 28 4.14 0.16 20.26
C ALA A 28 3.53 1.42 19.62
N PHE A 29 3.71 2.58 20.25
CA PHE A 29 3.24 3.84 19.67
C PHE A 29 3.97 4.21 18.38
N ARG A 30 5.29 3.96 18.29
CA ARG A 30 6.04 4.19 17.05
C ARG A 30 5.55 3.28 15.93
N LEU A 31 5.36 2.00 16.20
CA LEU A 31 4.83 1.02 15.25
C LEU A 31 3.44 1.42 14.78
N LYS A 32 2.54 1.77 15.70
CA LYS A 32 1.20 2.27 15.39
C LYS A 32 1.26 3.44 14.42
N LYS A 33 2.11 4.43 14.69
CA LYS A 33 2.28 5.59 13.81
C LYS A 33 2.78 5.19 12.42
N GLN A 34 3.76 4.28 12.35
CA GLN A 34 4.28 3.79 11.07
C GLN A 34 3.20 3.07 10.25
N ILE A 35 2.43 2.16 10.86
CA ILE A 35 1.33 1.46 10.19
C ILE A 35 0.32 2.45 9.59
N PHE A 36 -0.10 3.47 10.35
CA PHE A 36 -1.03 4.47 9.83
C PHE A 36 -0.44 5.31 8.70
N GLN A 37 0.84 5.69 8.81
CA GLN A 37 1.52 6.44 7.74
C GLN A 37 1.64 5.60 6.47
N ASP A 38 2.03 4.33 6.60
CA ASP A 38 2.16 3.42 5.47
C ASP A 38 0.80 3.14 4.82
N GLN A 39 -0.26 3.05 5.61
CA GLN A 39 -1.63 2.94 5.10
C GLN A 39 -2.05 4.19 4.32
N GLU A 40 -1.79 5.39 4.84
CA GLU A 40 -2.10 6.65 4.14
C GLU A 40 -1.36 6.74 2.80
N ILE A 41 -0.06 6.38 2.78
CA ILE A 41 0.74 6.34 1.55
C ILE A 41 0.14 5.35 0.55
N LYS A 42 -0.28 4.17 1.01
CA LYS A 42 -0.89 3.14 0.16
C LYS A 42 -2.23 3.60 -0.44
N GLU A 43 -3.07 4.25 0.35
CA GLU A 43 -4.35 4.82 -0.12
C GLU A 43 -4.12 5.89 -1.19
N ARG A 44 -3.14 6.79 -0.98
CA ARG A 44 -2.74 7.80 -1.97
C ARG A 44 -2.21 7.18 -3.25
N LEU A 45 -1.38 6.14 -3.17
CA LEU A 45 -0.89 5.41 -4.35
C LEU A 45 -2.04 4.79 -5.15
N HIS A 46 -3.00 4.14 -4.48
CA HIS A 46 -4.16 3.55 -5.16
C HIS A 46 -5.06 4.60 -5.81
N ALA A 47 -5.24 5.77 -5.16
CA ALA A 47 -5.99 6.87 -5.75
C ALA A 47 -5.34 7.37 -7.05
N GLU A 48 -4.02 7.55 -7.06
CA GLU A 48 -3.27 8.01 -8.23
C GLU A 48 -3.29 6.98 -9.38
N ILE A 49 -3.16 5.69 -9.06
CA ILE A 49 -3.31 4.60 -10.05
C ILE A 49 -4.69 4.67 -10.70
N LYS A 50 -5.75 4.81 -9.90
CA LYS A 50 -7.14 4.90 -10.39
C LYS A 50 -7.36 6.14 -11.26
N GLN A 51 -6.78 7.27 -10.86
CA GLN A 51 -6.83 8.49 -11.64
C GLN A 51 -6.14 8.30 -13.00
N SER A 52 -4.92 7.75 -13.02
CA SER A 52 -4.21 7.46 -14.27
C SER A 52 -4.94 6.47 -15.17
N GLN A 53 -5.56 5.43 -14.60
CA GLN A 53 -6.41 4.49 -15.36
C GLN A 53 -7.62 5.19 -15.97
N THR A 54 -8.22 6.15 -15.25
CA THR A 54 -9.33 6.96 -15.76
C THR A 54 -8.89 7.83 -16.94
N ILE A 55 -7.68 8.39 -16.90
CA ILE A 55 -7.11 9.16 -18.02
C ILE A 55 -6.89 8.24 -19.23
N VAL A 56 -6.26 7.09 -19.05
CA VAL A 56 -6.05 6.10 -20.14
C VAL A 56 -7.36 5.70 -20.80
N ASN A 57 -8.40 5.44 -20.01
CA ASN A 57 -9.70 5.00 -20.53
C ASN A 57 -10.46 6.08 -21.31
N ASN A 58 -10.14 7.36 -21.10
CA ASN A 58 -10.86 8.49 -21.69
C ASN A 58 -10.02 9.30 -22.69
N SER A 59 -8.72 9.03 -22.78
CA SER A 59 -7.83 9.73 -23.70
C SER A 59 -7.94 9.16 -25.11
N SER A 60 -7.91 10.05 -26.10
CA SER A 60 -7.76 9.71 -27.52
C SER A 60 -6.33 9.93 -28.03
N ILE A 61 -5.41 10.36 -27.16
CA ILE A 61 -4.03 10.70 -27.50
C ILE A 61 -3.13 9.52 -27.15
N GLU A 62 -2.56 8.87 -28.17
CA GLU A 62 -1.73 7.67 -27.99
C GLU A 62 -0.53 7.90 -27.05
N LEU A 63 0.13 9.05 -27.14
CA LEU A 63 1.25 9.37 -26.26
C LEU A 63 0.83 9.50 -24.80
N GLU A 64 -0.34 10.07 -24.52
CA GLU A 64 -0.88 10.21 -23.16
C GLU A 64 -1.22 8.84 -22.57
N ILE A 65 -1.83 7.97 -23.38
CA ILE A 65 -2.10 6.57 -23.01
C ILE A 65 -0.80 5.84 -22.65
N ILE A 66 0.23 5.95 -23.48
CA ILE A 66 1.54 5.31 -23.25
C ILE A 66 2.18 5.82 -21.94
N LEU A 67 2.20 7.13 -21.72
CA LEU A 67 2.76 7.73 -20.52
C LEU A 67 2.03 7.29 -19.25
N HIS A 68 0.70 7.37 -19.23
CA HIS A 68 -0.06 6.96 -18.05
C HIS A 68 0.00 5.45 -17.80
N ASN A 69 0.12 4.62 -18.83
CA ASN A 69 0.39 3.19 -18.64
C ASN A 69 1.76 2.93 -17.98
N MET A 70 2.80 3.69 -18.32
CA MET A 70 4.09 3.60 -17.62
C MET A 70 3.97 4.04 -16.16
N ILE A 71 3.25 5.13 -15.88
CA ILE A 71 3.00 5.62 -14.53
C ILE A 71 2.25 4.57 -13.70
N ILE A 72 1.16 4.01 -14.24
CA ILE A 72 0.38 2.94 -13.58
C ILE A 72 1.30 1.78 -13.20
N LYS A 73 2.10 1.27 -14.15
CA LYS A 73 3.01 0.14 -13.92
C LYS A 73 4.00 0.46 -12.81
N LYS A 74 4.58 1.66 -12.81
CA LYS A 74 5.54 2.07 -11.78
C LYS A 74 4.89 2.19 -10.40
N LEU A 75 3.73 2.82 -10.31
CA LEU A 75 2.99 2.98 -9.05
C LEU A 75 2.52 1.64 -8.49
N GLN A 76 2.11 0.70 -9.35
CA GLN A 76 1.75 -0.67 -8.94
C GLN A 76 2.95 -1.44 -8.37
N SER A 77 4.12 -1.34 -9.00
CA SER A 77 5.36 -1.93 -8.47
C SER A 77 5.69 -1.38 -7.08
N ILE A 78 5.57 -0.06 -6.88
CA ILE A 78 5.76 0.57 -5.56
C ILE A 78 4.74 0.05 -4.54
N ALA A 79 3.45 -0.01 -4.91
CA ALA A 79 2.37 -0.47 -4.02
C ALA A 79 2.52 -1.94 -3.61
N ASN A 80 3.07 -2.78 -4.49
CA ASN A 80 3.34 -4.19 -4.24
C ASN A 80 4.66 -4.43 -3.47
N GLY A 81 5.48 -3.39 -3.26
CA GLY A 81 6.81 -3.53 -2.69
C GLY A 81 7.81 -4.24 -3.60
N GLU A 82 7.54 -4.27 -4.91
CA GLU A 82 8.45 -4.84 -5.91
C GLU A 82 9.59 -3.86 -6.15
N THR A 83 10.80 -4.21 -5.71
CA THR A 83 12.01 -3.48 -6.10
C THR A 83 12.31 -3.75 -7.57
N GLU A 84 12.53 -2.69 -8.36
CA GLU A 84 13.12 -2.80 -9.69
C GLU A 84 14.43 -3.59 -9.56
N LYS A 85 14.45 -4.79 -10.15
CA LYS A 85 15.66 -5.60 -10.30
C LYS A 85 16.57 -5.00 -11.36
#